data_AF-A0A511B6K5-F1
#
_entry.id   AF-A0A511B6K5-F1
#
_cell.length_a   1.000
_cell.length_b   1.000
_cell.length_c   1.000
_cell.angle_alpha   90.00
_cell.angle_beta   90.00
_cell.angle_gamma   90.00
#
_symmetry.space_group_name_H-M   'P 1'
#
loop_
_entity.id
_entity.type
_entity.pdbx_description
1 polymer ?
#
loop_
_entity_poly.entity_id
_entity_poly.type
_entity_poly.pdbx_seq_one_letter_code
_entity_poly.pdbx_strand_id
1 'polypeptide(L)'
;MRRWVAASRRAVLSGLFFTGVVSTGVAGAADTAWTASKCGSEPQAPAVKAATVAQYNESVDRVTAYEKAARVYNTCVAAQANREETAISQDASARISHIHAGSAAVQSHIAASFQVLSANLATAGHKLSHH
;
A
#
# COMPACT_ATOMS: atom_id res chain seq x y z
N MET A 1 -49.27 34.22 6.04
CA MET A 1 -50.47 33.34 6.02
C MET A 1 -50.55 32.60 4.68
N ARG A 2 -50.35 31.27 4.65
CA ARG A 2 -51.17 30.31 3.88
C ARG A 2 -50.57 28.89 3.98
N ARG A 3 -51.23 28.13 4.86
CA ARG A 3 -51.60 26.70 4.82
C ARG A 3 -50.64 25.64 4.29
N TRP A 4 -50.32 24.74 5.22
CA TRP A 4 -49.96 23.34 5.02
C TRP A 4 -50.97 22.57 4.15
N VAL A 5 -50.47 21.68 3.29
CA VAL A 5 -51.09 20.38 3.00
C VAL A 5 -49.99 19.32 3.06
N ALA A 6 -50.11 18.42 4.03
CA ALA A 6 -49.38 17.16 4.09
C ALA A 6 -50.23 16.08 3.42
N ALA A 7 -49.60 15.24 2.60
CA ALA A 7 -49.98 13.86 2.22
C ALA A 7 -49.21 13.50 0.94
N SER A 8 -48.74 12.29 0.67
CA SER A 8 -48.62 11.05 1.42
C SER A 8 -47.77 10.13 0.54
N ARG A 9 -46.86 9.40 1.17
CA ARG A 9 -46.34 8.07 0.80
C ARG A 9 -46.56 7.59 -0.65
N ARG A 10 -45.44 7.31 -1.33
CA ARG A 10 -45.18 6.00 -1.95
C ARG A 10 -43.69 5.83 -2.18
N ALA A 11 -43.12 4.91 -1.39
CA ALA A 11 -41.80 4.36 -1.60
C ALA A 11 -41.79 3.60 -2.94
N VAL A 12 -40.79 3.87 -3.77
CA VAL A 12 -40.37 2.94 -4.82
C VAL A 12 -38.87 2.76 -4.65
N LEU A 13 -38.52 1.72 -3.90
CA LEU A 13 -37.20 1.10 -3.91
C LEU A 13 -36.96 0.52 -5.31
N SER A 14 -36.20 1.22 -6.15
CA SER A 14 -35.57 0.60 -7.32
C SER A 14 -34.13 0.27 -6.92
N GLY A 15 -33.91 -0.99 -6.57
CA GLY A 15 -32.60 -1.54 -6.26
C GLY A 15 -31.71 -1.52 -7.49
N LEU A 16 -30.69 -0.68 -7.47
CA LEU A 16 -29.57 -0.78 -8.39
C LEU A 16 -28.73 -1.97 -7.93
N PHE A 17 -28.86 -3.10 -8.63
CA PHE A 17 -28.00 -4.27 -8.44
C PHE A 17 -26.56 -3.89 -8.84
N PHE A 18 -25.72 -3.65 -7.84
CA PHE A 18 -24.27 -3.54 -8.00
C PHE A 18 -23.76 -4.91 -8.44
N THR A 19 -23.59 -5.10 -9.75
CA THR A 19 -22.91 -6.27 -10.31
C THR A 19 -21.41 -6.08 -10.05
N GLY A 20 -20.94 -6.65 -8.93
CA GLY A 20 -19.53 -6.66 -8.59
C GLY A 20 -18.74 -7.41 -9.65
N VAL A 21 -17.89 -6.71 -10.39
CA VAL A 21 -16.82 -7.32 -11.18
C VAL A 21 -15.85 -7.93 -10.18
N VAL A 22 -15.85 -9.25 -10.08
CA VAL A 22 -14.81 -10.00 -9.36
C VAL A 22 -13.57 -9.95 -10.24
N SER A 23 -12.77 -8.90 -10.09
CA SER A 23 -11.42 -8.88 -10.63
C SER A 23 -10.64 -9.98 -9.92
N THR A 24 -10.47 -11.13 -10.56
CA THR A 24 -9.42 -12.10 -10.21
C THR A 24 -8.07 -11.50 -10.62
N GLY A 25 -7.70 -10.43 -9.93
CA GLY A 25 -6.32 -9.98 -9.91
C GLY A 25 -5.51 -11.09 -9.28
N VAL A 26 -4.75 -11.81 -10.10
CA VAL A 26 -3.59 -12.58 -9.65
C VAL A 26 -2.57 -11.52 -9.20
N ALA A 27 -2.78 -10.98 -8.01
CA ALA A 27 -1.74 -10.28 -7.28
C ALA A 27 -0.99 -11.36 -6.50
N GLY A 28 -0.06 -12.03 -7.19
CA GLY A 28 0.93 -12.84 -6.51
C GLY A 28 1.78 -11.94 -5.61
N ALA A 29 1.43 -11.89 -4.32
CA ALA A 29 2.29 -11.48 -3.22
C ALA A 29 1.63 -11.84 -1.88
N ALA A 30 1.22 -13.10 -1.71
CA ALA A 30 0.94 -13.67 -0.40
C ALA A 30 1.91 -14.82 -0.07
N ASP A 31 3.09 -14.83 -0.72
CA ASP A 31 4.10 -15.87 -0.55
C ASP A 31 5.43 -15.25 -0.19
N THR A 32 5.52 -14.76 1.05
CA THR A 32 6.66 -14.95 1.97
C THR A 32 6.22 -14.34 3.29
N ALA A 33 5.96 -15.17 4.31
CA ALA A 33 5.94 -14.64 5.67
C ALA A 33 7.30 -13.98 5.90
N TRP A 34 7.33 -12.66 6.08
CA TRP A 34 8.56 -11.93 6.34
C TRP A 34 9.27 -12.56 7.54
N THR A 35 10.59 -12.76 7.42
CA THR A 35 11.40 -13.31 8.51
C THR A 35 12.59 -12.41 8.79
N ALA A 36 12.95 -12.31 10.07
CA ALA A 36 14.14 -11.61 10.52
C ALA A 36 15.42 -12.45 10.27
N SER A 37 15.64 -12.87 9.03
CA SER A 37 16.72 -13.80 8.64
C SER A 37 18.14 -13.33 9.01
N LYS A 38 18.33 -12.04 9.30
CA LYS A 38 19.62 -11.47 9.74
C LYS A 38 19.77 -11.39 11.26
N CYS A 39 18.74 -11.74 12.03
CA CYS A 39 18.71 -11.57 13.48
C CYS A 39 19.01 -12.86 14.27
N GLY A 40 19.26 -13.97 13.58
CA GLY A 40 19.44 -15.28 14.21
C GLY A 40 18.11 -15.87 14.66
N SER A 41 18.16 -16.82 15.59
CA SER A 41 16.97 -17.49 16.11
C SER A 41 16.33 -16.68 17.23
N GLU A 42 15.00 -16.66 17.25
CA GLU A 42 14.23 -16.11 18.36
C GLU A 42 14.51 -16.90 19.65
N PRO A 43 14.96 -16.25 20.74
CA PRO A 43 15.20 -16.93 22.00
C PRO A 43 13.88 -17.50 22.53
N GLN A 44 13.94 -18.71 23.07
CA GLN A 44 12.76 -19.40 23.60
C GLN A 44 12.56 -19.03 25.07
N ALA A 45 11.33 -18.68 25.43
CA ALA A 45 10.98 -18.35 26.82
C ALA A 45 11.19 -19.59 27.72
N PRO A 46 11.94 -19.48 28.83
CA PRO A 46 12.20 -20.61 29.71
C PRO A 46 10.98 -20.91 30.58
N ALA A 47 10.80 -22.18 30.96
CA ALA A 47 9.85 -22.53 32.01
C ALA A 47 10.32 -21.97 33.38
N VAL A 48 9.38 -21.43 34.16
CA VAL A 48 9.62 -20.96 35.53
C VAL A 48 9.23 -22.06 36.51
N LYS A 49 10.14 -22.40 37.42
CA LYS A 49 9.95 -23.38 38.49
C LYS A 49 10.13 -22.69 39.83
N ALA A 50 9.25 -22.96 40.80
CA ALA A 50 9.26 -22.28 42.09
C ALA A 50 8.90 -23.18 43.27
N ALA A 51 9.06 -24.51 43.14
CA ALA A 51 8.71 -25.43 44.24
C ALA A 51 9.74 -25.40 45.38
N THR A 52 10.97 -24.94 45.11
CA THR A 52 12.01 -24.71 46.12
C THR A 52 12.75 -23.41 45.84
N VAL A 53 13.43 -22.86 46.85
CA VAL A 53 14.28 -21.66 46.71
C VAL A 53 15.34 -21.87 45.62
N ALA A 54 15.94 -23.07 45.56
CA ALA A 54 16.92 -23.40 44.52
C ALA A 54 16.30 -23.34 43.11
N GLN A 55 15.12 -23.92 42.92
CA GLN A 55 14.41 -23.87 41.63
C GLN A 55 14.01 -22.44 41.24
N TYR A 56 13.59 -21.63 42.21
CA TYR A 56 13.25 -20.24 41.99
C TYR A 56 14.46 -19.43 41.53
N ASN A 57 15.58 -19.51 42.26
CA ASN A 57 16.81 -18.80 41.90
C ASN A 57 17.31 -19.21 40.51
N GLU A 58 17.29 -20.51 40.19
CA GLU A 58 17.64 -20.99 38.84
C GLU A 58 16.70 -20.41 37.76
N SER A 59 15.40 -20.26 38.08
CA SER A 59 14.44 -19.66 37.17
C SER A 59 14.67 -18.16 36.97
N VAL A 60 15.07 -17.44 38.02
CA VAL A 60 15.46 -16.03 37.93
C VAL A 60 16.63 -15.86 36.96
N ASP A 61 17.65 -16.71 37.06
CA ASP A 61 18.80 -16.67 36.15
C ASP A 61 18.40 -16.94 34.70
N ARG A 62 17.58 -17.97 34.46
CA ARG A 62 17.09 -18.29 33.11
C ARG A 62 16.24 -17.17 32.51
N VAL A 63 15.33 -16.59 33.29
CA VAL A 63 14.49 -15.47 32.84
C VAL A 63 15.35 -14.25 32.53
N THR A 64 16.30 -13.91 33.39
CA THR A 64 17.23 -12.79 33.16
C THR A 64 18.04 -12.98 31.87
N ALA A 65 18.53 -14.20 31.62
CA ALA A 65 19.24 -14.52 30.39
C ALA A 65 18.33 -14.41 29.15
N TYR A 66 17.09 -14.91 29.24
CA TYR A 66 16.10 -14.78 28.18
C TYR A 66 15.76 -13.33 27.88
N GLU A 67 15.47 -12.50 28.89
CA GLU A 67 15.13 -11.09 28.70
C GLU A 67 16.24 -10.32 28.00
N LYS A 68 17.50 -10.59 28.38
CA LYS A 68 18.67 -10.01 27.71
C LYS A 68 18.72 -10.43 26.24
N ALA A 69 18.58 -11.71 25.95
CA ALA A 69 18.61 -12.23 24.58
C ALA A 69 17.43 -11.68 23.75
N ALA A 70 16.22 -11.65 24.31
CA ALA A 70 15.01 -11.18 23.65
C ALA A 70 15.10 -9.69 23.29
N ARG A 71 15.66 -8.85 24.17
CA ARG A 71 15.89 -7.42 23.87
C ARG A 71 16.85 -7.22 22.71
N VAL A 72 17.94 -7.99 22.66
CA VAL A 72 18.91 -7.95 21.56
C VAL A 72 18.25 -8.39 20.25
N TYR A 73 17.54 -9.53 20.27
CA TYR A 73 16.82 -10.05 19.10
C TYR A 73 15.80 -9.03 18.59
N ASN A 74 14.93 -8.50 19.46
CA ASN A 74 13.89 -7.55 19.08
C ASN A 74 14.47 -6.25 18.51
N THR A 75 15.57 -5.74 19.10
CA THR A 75 16.29 -4.58 18.54
C THR A 75 16.78 -4.84 17.12
N CYS A 76 17.30 -6.05 16.85
CA CYS A 76 17.69 -6.43 15.49
C CYS A 76 16.48 -6.51 14.55
N VAL A 77 15.39 -7.17 14.98
CA VAL A 77 14.15 -7.34 14.20
C VAL A 77 13.62 -5.97 13.78
N ALA A 78 13.48 -5.04 14.72
CA ALA A 78 13.02 -3.69 14.43
C ALA A 78 13.95 -2.96 13.46
N ALA A 79 15.27 -3.08 13.64
CA ALA A 79 16.24 -2.46 12.74
C ALA A 79 16.20 -3.06 11.32
N GLN A 80 15.98 -4.37 11.19
CA GLN A 80 15.83 -5.03 9.90
C GLN A 80 14.54 -4.60 9.21
N ALA A 81 13.40 -4.65 9.91
CA ALA A 81 12.11 -4.22 9.40
C ALA A 81 12.17 -2.78 8.87
N ASN A 82 12.66 -1.84 9.69
CA ASN A 82 12.76 -0.44 9.30
C ASN A 82 13.63 -0.23 8.05
N ARG A 83 14.73 -0.97 7.90
CA ARG A 83 15.58 -0.89 6.70
C ARG A 83 14.86 -1.39 5.46
N GLU A 84 14.17 -2.52 5.56
CA GLU A 84 13.44 -3.11 4.45
C GLU A 84 12.23 -2.26 4.04
N GLU A 85 11.45 -1.78 5.02
CA GLU A 85 10.34 -0.84 4.78
C GLU A 85 10.82 0.44 4.09
N THR A 86 11.97 0.98 4.52
CA THR A 86 12.58 2.16 3.90
C THR A 86 12.98 1.86 2.45
N ALA A 87 13.63 0.72 2.20
CA ALA A 87 14.04 0.32 0.85
C ALA A 87 12.83 0.12 -0.08
N ILE A 88 11.77 -0.54 0.41
CA ILE A 88 10.52 -0.72 -0.32
C ILE A 88 9.88 0.64 -0.63
N SER A 89 9.82 1.54 0.35
CA SER A 89 9.24 2.87 0.17
C SER A 89 9.99 3.72 -0.86
N GLN A 90 11.32 3.64 -0.86
CA GLN A 90 12.18 4.31 -1.83
C GLN A 90 12.00 3.75 -3.24
N ASP A 91 12.00 2.41 -3.40
CA ASP A 91 11.77 1.76 -4.69
C ASP A 91 10.37 2.09 -5.24
N ALA A 92 9.34 2.01 -4.40
CA ALA A 92 7.97 2.36 -4.78
C ALA A 92 7.88 3.82 -5.26
N SER A 93 8.48 4.75 -4.51
CA SER A 93 8.50 6.17 -4.85
C SER A 93 9.22 6.43 -6.18
N ALA A 94 10.35 5.76 -6.43
CA ALA A 94 11.08 5.86 -7.69
C ALA A 94 10.24 5.36 -8.88
N ARG A 95 9.56 4.22 -8.72
CA ARG A 95 8.68 3.65 -9.75
C ARG A 95 7.48 4.57 -10.06
N ILE A 96 6.85 5.11 -9.03
CA ILE A 96 5.72 6.05 -9.20
C ILE A 96 6.20 7.32 -9.92
N SER A 97 7.35 7.86 -9.52
CA SER A 97 7.94 9.03 -10.17
C SER A 97 8.22 8.78 -11.65
N HIS A 98 8.78 7.60 -12.00
CA HIS A 98 9.00 7.21 -13.38
C HIS A 98 7.71 7.15 -14.20
N ILE A 99 6.65 6.56 -13.64
CA ILE A 99 5.34 6.49 -14.29
C ILE A 99 4.74 7.89 -14.51
N HIS A 100 4.82 8.77 -13.50
CA HIS A 100 4.36 10.15 -13.62
C HIS A 100 5.13 10.93 -14.69
N ALA A 101 6.45 10.80 -14.74
CA ALA A 101 7.27 11.45 -15.75
C ALA A 101 6.90 10.98 -17.16
N GLY A 102 6.75 9.66 -17.34
CA GLY A 102 6.34 9.07 -18.61
C GLY A 102 4.94 9.52 -19.05
N SER A 103 3.97 9.53 -18.14
CA SER A 103 2.60 9.96 -18.47
C SER A 103 2.53 11.44 -18.83
N ALA A 104 3.26 12.30 -18.10
CA ALA A 104 3.36 13.71 -18.43
C ALA A 104 4.00 13.94 -19.81
N ALA A 105 5.05 13.19 -20.14
CA ALA A 105 5.69 13.27 -21.46
C ALA A 105 4.73 12.88 -22.59
N VAL A 106 3.96 11.80 -22.42
CA VAL A 106 2.94 11.38 -23.40
C VAL A 106 1.87 12.47 -23.58
N GLN A 107 1.35 13.01 -22.48
CA GLN A 107 0.34 14.07 -22.52
C GLN A 107 0.87 15.32 -23.24
N SER A 108 2.11 15.72 -22.95
CA SER A 108 2.77 16.85 -23.62
C SER A 108 2.92 16.60 -25.13
N HIS A 109 3.38 15.41 -25.51
CA HIS A 109 3.52 15.03 -26.92
C HIS A 109 2.19 15.04 -27.68
N ILE A 110 1.13 14.52 -27.05
CA ILE A 110 -0.23 14.53 -27.64
C ILE A 110 -0.71 15.98 -27.84
N ALA A 111 -0.53 16.85 -26.84
CA ALA A 111 -0.91 18.25 -26.96
C ALA A 111 -0.16 18.97 -28.09
N ALA A 112 1.15 18.75 -28.20
CA ALA A 112 1.97 19.29 -29.30
C ALA A 112 1.50 18.76 -30.67
N SER A 113 1.19 17.47 -30.76
CA SER A 113 0.67 16.85 -31.98
C SER A 113 -0.64 17.49 -32.43
N PHE A 114 -1.57 17.75 -31.49
CA PHE A 114 -2.82 18.44 -31.81
C PHE A 114 -2.62 19.87 -32.31
N GLN A 115 -1.66 20.61 -31.75
CA GLN A 115 -1.32 21.95 -32.24
C GLN A 115 -0.81 21.91 -33.70
N VAL A 116 0.08 20.97 -34.01
CA VAL A 116 0.61 20.78 -35.38
C VAL A 116 -0.51 20.40 -36.35
N LEU A 117 -1.35 19.44 -35.98
CA LEU A 117 -2.48 19.02 -36.81
C LEU A 117 -3.45 20.18 -37.07
N SER A 118 -3.75 20.98 -36.04
CA SER A 118 -4.63 22.16 -36.17
C SER A 118 -4.06 23.20 -37.12
N ALA A 119 -2.75 23.48 -37.05
CA ALA A 119 -2.07 24.41 -37.94
C ALA A 119 -2.06 23.92 -39.40
N ASN A 120 -1.82 22.62 -39.61
CA ASN A 120 -1.84 22.01 -40.94
C ASN A 120 -3.25 22.06 -41.55
N LEU A 121 -4.29 21.74 -40.76
CA LEU A 121 -5.69 21.81 -41.18
C LEU A 121 -6.09 23.24 -41.56
N ALA A 122 -5.72 24.25 -40.76
CA ALA A 122 -5.98 25.65 -41.08
C ALA A 122 -5.30 26.06 -42.41
N THR A 123 -4.03 25.71 -42.57
CA THR A 123 -3.27 26.00 -43.80
C THR A 123 -3.90 25.33 -45.03
N ALA A 124 -4.31 24.07 -44.91
CA ALA A 124 -4.98 23.35 -45.99
C ALA A 124 -6.35 24.00 -46.33
N GLY A 125 -7.13 24.39 -45.32
CA GLY A 125 -8.39 25.09 -45.50
C GLY A 125 -8.23 26.41 -46.25
N HIS A 126 -7.22 27.21 -45.91
CA HIS A 126 -6.92 28.45 -46.64
C HIS A 126 -6.61 28.17 -48.12
N LYS A 127 -5.80 27.16 -48.44
CA LYS A 127 -5.48 26.80 -49.82
C LYS A 127 -6.73 26.42 -50.63
N LEU A 128 -7.65 25.66 -50.03
CA LEU A 128 -8.88 25.23 -50.68
C LEU A 128 -9.88 26.38 -50.91
N SER A 129 -9.86 27.42 -50.08
CA SER A 129 -10.75 28.59 -50.23
C SER A 129 -10.33 29.57 -51.33
N HIS A 130 -9.13 29.43 -51.89
CA HIS A 130 -8.59 30.28 -52.96
C HIS A 130 -8.68 29.64 -54.36
N HIS A 131 -9.35 28.50 -54.48
CA HIS A 131 -9.75 27.85 -55.74
C HIS A 131 -11.25 28.04 -55.98
#